data_AF-A0AAD4E129-F1
#
_entry.id   AF-A0AAD4E129-F1
#
_cell.length_a   1.000
_cell.length_b   1.000
_cell.length_c   1.000
_cell.angle_alpha   90.00
_cell.angle_beta   90.00
_cell.angle_gamma   90.00
#
_symmetry.space_group_name_H-M   'P 1'
#
loop_
_entity.id
_entity.type
_entity.pdbx_description
1 polymer ?
#
loop_
_entity_poly.entity_id
_entity_poly.type
_entity_poly.pdbx_seq_one_letter_code
_entity_poly.pdbx_strand_id
1 'polypeptide(L)'
;LARLGCCLVNYPEETLMPGETRPTLNRSKGIHDLTFRHRDNLVNALKTGTLTIRAITSDVARARLITSKDPIIIGEAPSHRSIHSRGRRMFADGDIDRKGPRRLPSPPATPSTHSATPSTHPATPATAPPHSATPATRRRVQVFVEIS
;
A
#
# COMPACT_ATOMS: atom_id res chain seq x y z
N LEU A 1 -21.79 -1.02 9.81
CA LEU A 1 -21.13 -1.96 8.87
C LEU A 1 -21.70 -3.37 9.00
N ALA A 2 -21.50 -4.06 10.13
CA ALA A 2 -22.05 -5.42 10.34
C ALA A 2 -23.56 -5.54 10.08
N ARG A 3 -24.38 -4.67 10.67
CA ARG A 3 -25.86 -4.68 10.49
C ARG A 3 -26.29 -4.43 9.05
N LEU A 4 -25.49 -3.66 8.31
CA LEU A 4 -25.71 -3.36 6.88
C LEU A 4 -25.18 -4.48 5.98
N GLY A 5 -24.53 -5.51 6.53
CA GLY A 5 -23.91 -6.57 5.76
C GLY A 5 -22.71 -6.10 4.95
N CYS A 6 -21.99 -5.05 5.36
CA CYS A 6 -20.82 -4.56 4.63
C CYS A 6 -19.53 -4.81 5.41
N CYS A 7 -18.46 -5.20 4.70
CA CYS A 7 -17.10 -5.21 5.22
C CYS A 7 -16.16 -4.37 4.36
N LEU A 8 -15.15 -3.76 5.00
CA LEU A 8 -14.12 -2.98 4.32
C LEU A 8 -12.84 -3.82 4.25
N VAL A 9 -12.20 -3.83 3.09
CA VAL A 9 -10.95 -4.58 2.87
C VAL A 9 -9.87 -3.65 2.36
N ASN A 10 -8.63 -3.85 2.85
CA ASN A 10 -7.47 -2.98 2.66
C ASN A 10 -7.67 -1.58 3.24
N TYR A 11 -8.15 -1.50 4.47
CA TYR A 11 -8.21 -0.24 5.19
C TYR A 11 -6.80 0.30 5.43
N PRO A 12 -6.48 1.57 5.08
CA PRO A 12 -5.12 2.09 5.18
C PRO A 12 -4.53 1.95 6.59
N GLU A 13 -3.29 1.44 6.69
CA GLU A 13 -2.66 1.17 7.99
C GLU A 13 -2.38 2.46 8.78
N GLU A 14 -2.15 3.58 8.10
CA GLU A 14 -1.83 4.89 8.68
C GLU A 14 -3.08 5.74 8.99
N THR A 15 -4.28 5.18 8.89
CA THR A 15 -5.55 5.90 9.12
C THR A 15 -6.29 5.30 10.32
N LEU A 16 -6.90 6.12 11.18
CA LEU A 16 -7.68 5.63 12.30
C LEU A 16 -8.89 4.82 11.82
N MET A 17 -9.10 3.65 12.40
CA MET A 17 -10.30 2.87 12.12
C MET A 17 -11.56 3.58 12.66
N PRO A 18 -12.73 3.37 12.05
CA PRO A 18 -13.98 3.96 12.53
C PRO A 18 -14.27 3.62 13.99
N GLY A 19 -14.31 4.62 14.87
CA GLY A 19 -14.54 4.43 16.31
C GLY A 19 -13.27 4.20 17.14
N GLU A 20 -12.10 4.12 16.49
CA GLU A 20 -10.80 4.15 17.17
C GLU A 20 -10.58 5.55 17.77
N THR A 21 -10.40 5.63 19.09
CA THR A 21 -10.10 6.88 19.77
C THR A 21 -8.60 7.14 19.79
N ARG A 22 -8.20 8.41 19.63
CA ARG A 22 -6.80 8.77 19.86
C ARG A 22 -6.53 8.77 21.36
N PRO A 23 -5.38 8.22 21.81
CA PRO A 23 -5.00 8.28 23.23
C PRO A 23 -4.88 9.71 23.76
N THR A 24 -4.69 10.69 22.89
CA THR A 24 -4.54 12.11 23.25
C THR A 24 -5.87 12.86 23.39
N LEU A 25 -7.01 12.27 23.03
CA LEU A 25 -8.29 13.00 22.96
C LEU A 25 -9.45 12.12 23.46
N ASN A 26 -9.74 12.20 24.76
CA ASN A 26 -10.73 11.34 25.46
C ASN A 26 -12.20 11.48 24.98
N ARG A 27 -12.51 12.36 24.02
CA ARG A 27 -13.89 12.63 23.52
C ARG A 27 -13.96 12.93 22.04
N SER A 28 -13.03 12.37 21.30
CA SER A 28 -12.95 12.50 19.86
C SER A 28 -14.09 11.64 19.25
N LYS A 29 -15.10 12.28 18.63
CA LYS A 29 -16.19 11.59 17.91
C LYS A 29 -16.18 12.00 16.45
N GLY A 30 -15.98 11.02 15.56
CA GLY A 30 -16.29 11.11 14.14
C GLY A 30 -15.16 11.67 13.26
N ILE A 31 -15.55 12.27 12.14
CA ILE A 31 -14.64 12.68 11.05
C ILE A 31 -13.68 13.80 11.48
N HIS A 32 -14.03 14.55 12.54
CA HIS A 32 -13.20 15.61 13.09
C HIS A 32 -11.85 15.12 13.66
N ASP A 33 -11.72 13.83 13.98
CA ASP A 33 -10.49 13.26 14.55
C ASP A 33 -9.52 12.71 13.51
N LEU A 34 -9.99 12.64 12.26
CA LEU A 34 -9.14 12.38 11.11
C LEU A 34 -8.38 13.67 10.81
N THR A 35 -7.08 13.65 11.03
CA THR A 35 -6.17 14.69 10.53
C THR A 35 -6.30 14.77 9.01
N PHE A 36 -5.94 15.91 8.42
CA PHE A 36 -5.94 16.08 6.96
C PHE A 36 -5.24 14.91 6.25
N ARG A 37 -4.06 14.50 6.76
CA ARG A 37 -3.33 13.32 6.26
C ARG A 37 -4.16 12.03 6.26
N HIS A 38 -4.91 11.76 7.33
CA HIS A 38 -5.75 10.55 7.40
C HIS A 38 -6.92 10.61 6.41
N ARG A 39 -7.50 11.80 6.22
CA ARG A 39 -8.56 12.03 5.22
C ARG A 39 -8.02 11.84 3.81
N ASP A 40 -6.86 12.42 3.49
CA ASP A 40 -6.23 12.29 2.18
C ASP A 40 -5.89 10.83 1.88
N ASN A 41 -5.33 10.10 2.84
CA ASN A 41 -5.06 8.67 2.67
C ASN A 41 -6.34 7.88 2.37
N LEU A 42 -7.43 8.17 3.07
CA LEU A 42 -8.71 7.46 2.88
C LEU A 42 -9.34 7.82 1.53
N VAL A 43 -9.32 9.10 1.14
CA VAL A 43 -9.79 9.56 -0.17
C VAL A 43 -8.96 8.95 -1.29
N ASN A 44 -7.63 8.92 -1.15
CA ASN A 44 -6.75 8.30 -2.12
C ASN A 44 -7.02 6.80 -2.24
N ALA A 45 -7.14 6.08 -1.12
CA ALA A 45 -7.43 4.65 -1.14
C ALA A 45 -8.78 4.31 -1.79
N LEU A 46 -9.80 5.18 -1.65
CA LEU A 46 -11.08 5.04 -2.34
C LEU A 46 -10.96 5.35 -3.84
N LYS A 47 -10.20 6.40 -4.21
CA LYS A 47 -9.98 6.78 -5.62
C LYS A 47 -9.15 5.76 -6.39
N THR A 48 -8.13 5.18 -5.77
CA THR A 48 -7.28 4.15 -6.38
C THR A 48 -7.94 2.77 -6.38
N GLY A 49 -9.08 2.62 -5.68
CA GLY A 49 -9.74 1.33 -5.48
C GLY A 49 -8.98 0.36 -4.58
N THR A 50 -7.96 0.85 -3.85
CA THR A 50 -7.22 0.03 -2.89
C THR A 50 -8.14 -0.40 -1.75
N LEU A 51 -8.88 0.55 -1.17
CA LEU A 51 -9.91 0.30 -0.17
C LEU A 51 -11.21 -0.14 -0.87
N THR A 52 -11.66 -1.35 -0.57
CA THR A 52 -12.87 -1.92 -1.18
C THR A 52 -13.95 -2.14 -0.13
N ILE A 53 -15.18 -1.82 -0.49
CA ILE A 53 -16.38 -2.14 0.30
C ILE A 53 -17.00 -3.39 -0.31
N ARG A 54 -17.05 -4.46 0.46
CA ARG A 54 -17.67 -5.73 0.05
C ARG A 54 -19.02 -5.88 0.74
N ALA A 55 -20.06 -6.11 -0.05
CA ALA A 55 -21.37 -6.47 0.47
C ALA A 55 -21.42 -7.99 0.71
N ILE A 56 -21.91 -8.37 1.89
CA ILE A 56 -22.18 -9.73 2.31
C ILE A 56 -23.68 -9.97 2.17
N THR A 57 -24.03 -10.79 1.19
CA THR A 57 -25.42 -11.18 0.90
C THR A 57 -25.88 -12.38 1.71
N SER A 58 -24.95 -13.21 2.20
CA SER A 58 -25.28 -14.38 3.01
C SER A 58 -25.65 -13.99 4.44
N ASP A 59 -26.84 -14.39 4.88
CA ASP A 59 -27.30 -14.15 6.25
C ASP A 59 -26.41 -14.81 7.30
N VAL A 60 -25.86 -15.99 7.01
CA VAL A 60 -24.94 -16.69 7.91
C VAL A 60 -23.66 -15.87 8.10
N ALA A 61 -23.06 -15.38 7.01
CA ALA A 61 -21.87 -14.54 7.08
C ALA A 61 -22.17 -13.19 7.76
N ARG A 62 -23.34 -12.60 7.50
CA ARG A 62 -23.80 -11.37 8.17
C ARG A 62 -23.97 -11.59 9.68
N ALA A 63 -24.53 -12.72 10.10
CA ALA A 63 -24.64 -13.09 11.52
C ALA A 63 -23.25 -13.26 12.17
N ARG A 64 -22.27 -13.84 11.45
CA ARG A 64 -20.88 -13.94 11.94
C ARG A 64 -20.21 -12.59 12.12
N LEU A 65 -20.47 -11.62 11.23
CA LEU A 65 -20.03 -10.24 11.43
C LEU A 65 -20.67 -9.62 12.67
N ILE A 66 -22.00 -9.73 12.82
CA ILE A 66 -22.73 -9.12 13.94
C ILE A 66 -22.30 -9.71 15.29
N THR A 67 -21.98 -11.01 15.32
CA THR A 67 -21.48 -11.71 16.52
C THR A 67 -19.98 -11.57 16.73
N SER A 68 -19.31 -10.65 16.03
CA SER A 68 -17.86 -10.40 16.11
C SER A 68 -16.96 -11.62 15.86
N LYS A 69 -17.47 -12.66 15.19
CA LYS A 69 -16.65 -13.84 14.85
C LYS A 69 -15.70 -13.55 13.69
N ASP A 70 -16.15 -12.71 12.75
CA ASP A 70 -15.38 -12.26 11.61
C ASP A 70 -15.17 -10.75 11.67
N PRO A 71 -13.99 -10.25 11.23
CA PRO A 71 -13.73 -8.82 11.20
C PRO A 71 -14.59 -8.12 10.15
N ILE A 72 -15.13 -6.96 10.51
CA ILE A 72 -15.89 -6.07 9.61
C ILE A 72 -14.98 -5.12 8.82
N ILE A 73 -13.76 -4.88 9.30
CA ILE A 73 -12.76 -4.11 8.58
C ILE A 73 -11.44 -4.88 8.63
N ILE A 74 -10.86 -5.11 7.46
CA ILE A 74 -9.57 -5.75 7.29
C ILE A 74 -8.61 -4.67 6.81
N GLY A 75 -7.58 -4.39 7.61
CA GLY A 75 -6.52 -3.44 7.28
C GLY A 75 -5.65 -3.94 6.14
N GLU A 76 -4.96 -3.00 5.51
CA GLU A 76 -3.94 -3.27 4.51
C GLU A 76 -2.76 -4.05 5.12
N ALA A 77 -2.06 -4.82 4.29
CA ALA A 77 -0.79 -5.41 4.67
C ALA A 77 0.22 -4.30 5.02
N PRO A 78 0.88 -4.35 6.18
CA PRO A 78 1.90 -3.36 6.53
C PRO A 78 3.03 -3.37 5.51
N SER A 79 3.61 -2.19 5.27
CA SER A 79 4.85 -2.06 4.48
C SER A 79 5.98 -2.89 5.08
N HIS A 80 6.92 -3.36 4.26
CA HIS A 80 8.12 -4.09 4.69
C HIS A 80 8.94 -3.35 5.77
N ARG A 81 8.83 -2.01 5.83
CA ARG A 81 9.50 -1.17 6.84
C ARG A 81 8.69 -0.98 8.12
N SER A 82 7.45 -1.47 8.18
CA SER A 82 6.61 -1.34 9.37
C SER A 82 7.15 -2.20 10.51
N ILE A 83 7.12 -1.64 11.72
CA ILE A 83 7.43 -2.37 12.95
C ILE A 83 6.43 -3.51 13.22
N HIS A 84 5.24 -3.44 12.62
CA HIS A 84 4.19 -4.44 12.81
C HIS A 84 4.30 -5.57 11.79
N SER A 85 4.24 -6.81 12.27
CA SER A 85 4.33 -8.01 11.42
C SER A 85 3.03 -8.33 10.68
N ARG A 86 1.91 -7.74 11.11
CA ARG A 86 0.57 -7.95 10.57
C ARG A 86 -0.26 -6.67 10.61
N GLY A 87 -1.18 -6.54 9.66
CA GLY A 87 -2.12 -5.44 9.55
C GLY A 87 -3.21 -5.53 10.61
N ARG A 88 -3.91 -4.42 10.79
CA ARG A 88 -5.02 -4.32 11.74
C ARG A 88 -6.29 -5.00 11.21
N ARG A 89 -7.19 -5.39 12.10
CA ARG A 89 -8.57 -5.76 11.79
C ARG A 89 -9.50 -5.31 12.90
N MET A 90 -10.71 -4.89 12.54
CA MET A 90 -11.74 -4.44 13.48
C MET A 90 -12.96 -5.35 13.42
N PHE A 91 -13.52 -5.65 14.58
CA PHE A 91 -14.72 -6.46 14.79
C PHE A 91 -15.96 -5.57 15.03
N ALA A 92 -17.15 -6.18 15.10
CA ALA A 92 -18.40 -5.41 15.15
C ALA A 92 -18.67 -4.74 16.50
N ASP A 93 -18.04 -5.23 17.57
CA ASP A 93 -17.95 -4.61 18.90
C ASP A 93 -17.02 -3.38 18.92
N GLY A 94 -16.22 -3.18 17.88
CA GLY A 94 -15.23 -2.11 17.80
C GLY A 94 -13.84 -2.52 18.29
N ASP A 95 -13.63 -3.78 18.70
CA ASP A 95 -12.31 -4.27 19.07
C ASP A 95 -11.40 -4.31 17.85
N ILE A 96 -10.14 -3.90 18.07
CA ILE A 96 -9.10 -3.86 17.04
C ILE A 96 -7.94 -4.74 17.49
N ASP A 97 -7.51 -5.65 16.61
CA ASP A 97 -6.28 -6.42 16.82
C ASP A 97 -5.34 -6.33 15.61
N ARG A 98 -4.13 -6.88 15.76
CA ARG A 98 -3.12 -7.02 14.68
C ARG A 98 -2.92 -8.45 14.23
N LYS A 99 -4.02 -9.12 13.89
CA LYS A 99 -4.01 -10.47 13.29
C LYS A 99 -4.58 -10.44 11.86
N GLY A 100 -4.48 -9.30 11.18
CA GLY A 100 -4.83 -9.11 9.77
C GLY A 100 -3.73 -9.62 8.80
N PRO A 101 -3.70 -9.10 7.56
CA PRO A 101 -2.76 -9.53 6.52
C PRO A 101 -1.30 -9.44 6.95
N ARG A 102 -0.47 -10.36 6.47
CA ARG A 102 0.97 -10.39 6.79
C ARG A 102 1.67 -9.18 6.16
N ARG A 103 2.64 -8.62 6.88
CA ARG A 103 3.54 -7.58 6.36
C ARG A 103 4.16 -8.02 5.03
N LEU A 104 4.21 -7.08 4.09
CA LEU A 104 4.83 -7.28 2.79
C LEU A 104 6.30 -7.67 2.94
N PRO A 105 6.81 -8.62 2.13
CA PRO A 105 8.23 -8.95 2.15
C PRO A 105 9.06 -7.75 1.69
N SER A 106 10.32 -7.69 2.12
CA SER A 106 11.26 -6.76 1.50
C SER A 106 11.36 -7.10 0.01
N PRO A 107 11.40 -6.09 -0.89
CA PRO A 107 11.71 -6.36 -2.28
C PRO A 107 13.04 -7.11 -2.36
N PRO A 108 13.20 -8.04 -3.32
CA PRO A 108 14.47 -8.73 -3.51
C PRO A 108 15.57 -7.69 -3.71
N ALA A 109 16.67 -7.84 -2.96
CA ALA A 109 17.84 -7.01 -3.16
C ALA A 109 18.32 -7.26 -4.59
N THR A 110 18.21 -6.26 -5.46
CA THR A 110 18.93 -6.29 -6.74
C THR A 110 20.41 -6.38 -6.39
N PRO A 111 21.12 -7.44 -6.79
CA PRO A 111 22.56 -7.48 -6.59
C PRO A 111 23.14 -6.26 -7.29
N SER A 112 23.76 -5.37 -6.52
CA SER A 112 24.66 -4.38 -7.11
C SER A 112 25.78 -5.18 -7.73
N THR A 113 25.82 -5.24 -9.06
CA THR A 113 27.02 -5.66 -9.76
C THR A 113 28.07 -4.58 -9.45
N HIS A 114 28.77 -4.76 -8.34
CA HIS A 114 30.10 -4.19 -8.18
C HIS A 114 30.94 -4.88 -9.26
N SER A 115 31.07 -4.25 -10.42
CA SER A 115 32.12 -4.56 -11.37
C SER A 115 33.44 -4.27 -10.66
N ALA A 116 33.95 -5.27 -9.96
CA ALA A 116 35.33 -5.32 -9.53
C ALA A 116 36.18 -5.43 -10.80
N THR A 117 36.70 -4.31 -11.30
CA THR A 117 37.83 -4.33 -12.22
C THR A 117 39.12 -4.29 -11.39
N PRO A 118 39.98 -5.32 -11.48
CA PRO A 118 41.31 -5.23 -10.93
C PRO A 118 42.22 -4.44 -11.89
N SER A 119 42.88 -3.44 -11.32
CA SER A 119 44.27 -3.05 -11.57
C SER A 119 44.67 -2.22 -12.80
N THR A 120 45.57 -1.28 -12.49
CA THR A 120 46.71 -0.79 -13.29
C THR A 120 46.50 0.48 -14.14
N HIS A 121 46.93 1.62 -13.58
CA HIS A 121 47.40 2.82 -14.30
C HIS A 121 48.48 2.44 -15.34
N PRO A 122 48.60 3.11 -16.51
CA PRO A 122 49.16 4.46 -16.53
C PRO A 122 48.68 5.44 -17.63
N ALA A 123 49.04 6.71 -17.37
CA ALA A 123 49.38 7.78 -18.32
C ALA A 123 48.27 8.52 -19.12
N THR A 124 48.08 9.78 -18.70
CA THR A 124 47.63 10.92 -19.51
C THR A 124 48.68 11.25 -20.59
N PRO A 125 48.28 11.71 -21.79
CA PRO A 125 48.40 13.15 -22.05
C PRO A 125 47.17 13.76 -22.74
N ALA A 126 47.00 15.06 -22.49
CA ALA A 126 45.92 15.94 -22.96
C ALA A 126 45.96 16.22 -24.48
N THR A 127 44.81 16.52 -25.08
CA THR A 127 44.58 17.59 -26.10
C THR A 127 43.07 17.76 -26.35
N ALA A 128 42.59 19.01 -26.43
CA ALA A 128 41.20 19.45 -26.52
C ALA A 128 40.72 19.68 -28.00
N PRO A 129 39.42 20.01 -28.27
CA PRO A 129 38.63 19.79 -29.52
C PRO A 129 38.70 21.00 -30.51
N PRO A 130 38.04 21.08 -31.73
CA PRO A 130 36.57 21.15 -31.94
C PRO A 130 35.95 20.76 -33.35
N HIS A 131 34.60 20.75 -33.40
CA HIS A 131 33.66 20.97 -34.54
C HIS A 131 33.05 19.82 -35.40
N SER A 132 31.71 19.90 -35.44
CA SER A 132 30.74 19.70 -36.55
C SER A 132 30.28 18.30 -37.01
N ALA A 133 28.97 18.04 -36.81
CA ALA A 133 27.94 17.68 -37.81
C ALA A 133 26.99 16.51 -37.41
N THR A 134 25.70 16.86 -37.25
CA THR A 134 24.44 16.05 -37.22
C THR A 134 24.20 15.31 -38.57
N PRO A 135 23.12 14.50 -38.83
CA PRO A 135 22.01 13.96 -38.00
C PRO A 135 21.57 12.49 -38.31
N ALA A 136 20.48 12.05 -37.65
CA ALA A 136 19.43 11.10 -38.10
C ALA A 136 19.67 9.56 -38.07
N THR A 137 18.83 8.83 -37.32
CA THR A 137 17.76 7.99 -37.90
C THR A 137 16.80 7.42 -36.84
N ARG A 138 15.55 7.34 -37.29
CA ARG A 138 14.24 7.16 -36.66
C ARG A 138 13.90 5.66 -36.45
N ARG A 139 13.29 5.37 -35.29
CA ARG A 139 12.25 4.35 -34.95
C ARG A 139 12.29 2.96 -35.63
N ARG A 140 12.04 1.92 -34.82
CA ARG A 140 10.86 1.06 -35.01
C ARG A 140 10.38 0.42 -33.70
N VAL A 141 9.12 0.69 -33.37
CA VAL A 141 8.31 0.02 -32.35
C VAL A 141 7.80 -1.29 -32.96
N GLN A 142 7.78 -2.37 -32.20
CA GLN A 142 6.97 -3.54 -32.54
C GLN A 142 6.15 -3.96 -31.32
N VAL A 143 4.84 -3.73 -31.44
CA VAL A 143 3.78 -4.18 -30.55
C VAL A 143 3.46 -5.63 -30.92
N PHE A 144 3.35 -6.52 -29.94
CA PHE A 144 2.73 -7.84 -30.11
C PHE A 144 1.44 -7.86 -29.31
N VAL A 145 0.32 -8.05 -30.02
CA VAL A 145 -1.00 -8.36 -29.47
C VAL A 145 -1.28 -9.78 -29.95
N GLU A 146 -1.55 -10.70 -29.03
CA GLU A 146 -2.08 -12.02 -29.34
C GLU A 146 -3.37 -12.20 -28.55
N ILE A 147 -4.46 -12.40 -29.27
CA ILE A 147 -5.81 -12.69 -28.78
C ILE A 147 -6.05 -14.17 -29.07
N SER A 148 -6.60 -14.90 -28.11
CA SER A 148 -7.23 -16.21 -28.31
C SER A 148 -8.47 -16.29 -27.43
#